data_AF-A0AAN8IJE3-F1
#
_entry.id   AF-A0AAN8IJE3-F1
#
_cell.length_a   1.000
_cell.length_b   1.000
_cell.length_c   1.000
_cell.angle_alpha   90.00
_cell.angle_beta   90.00
_cell.angle_gamma   90.00
#
_symmetry.space_group_name_H-M   'P 1'
#
loop_
_entity.id
_entity.type
_entity.pdbx_description
1 polymer ?
#
loop_
_entity_poly.entity_id
_entity_poly.type
_entity_poly.pdbx_seq_one_letter_code
_entity_poly.pdbx_strand_id
1 'polypeptide(L)'
;MQRENGVTAQIQGPEKKYQIHASEREKIDTTFVEERYYFDYETAACLAFEYYGCGGNANNYRTSADCFSNCMFADQSGCAGMYPAARLSNGRSLTCPAMMLPPGPEAAPPAGPKLNEEGCPSGYVCRMGAFFGTCCNQANEDLFGAAYRPKCDNGREPYSVQMDGWRQILFGKTCRDKFCPSGRKCQDADIFAYCC
;
A
#
# COMPACT_ATOMS: atom_id res chain seq x y z
N MET A 1 43.63 -20.27 -50.31
CA MET A 1 43.97 -18.99 -49.66
C MET A 1 44.15 -19.25 -48.18
N GLN A 2 45.30 -18.84 -47.66
CA GLN A 2 45.78 -19.00 -46.29
C GLN A 2 44.88 -18.27 -45.28
N ARG A 3 44.66 -18.82 -44.07
CA ARG A 3 45.42 -18.53 -42.83
C ARG A 3 44.73 -19.13 -41.60
N GLU A 4 45.57 -19.69 -40.75
CA GLU A 4 45.32 -20.29 -39.44
C GLU A 4 44.85 -19.25 -38.40
N ASN A 5 44.09 -19.69 -37.38
CA ASN A 5 44.53 -19.68 -35.97
C ASN A 5 43.40 -20.05 -35.01
N GLY A 6 43.66 -21.02 -34.11
CA GLY A 6 42.95 -21.14 -32.83
C GLY A 6 42.52 -22.55 -32.45
N VAL A 7 43.46 -23.37 -32.00
CA VAL A 7 43.24 -24.68 -31.39
C VAL A 7 42.69 -24.55 -29.94
N THR A 8 41.62 -25.30 -29.68
CA THR A 8 41.05 -25.88 -28.44
C THR A 8 41.31 -25.28 -27.05
N ALA A 9 40.22 -25.23 -26.26
CA ALA A 9 40.22 -25.73 -24.88
C ALA A 9 38.83 -26.30 -24.53
N GLN A 10 38.80 -27.57 -24.12
CA GLN A 10 37.63 -28.18 -23.49
C GLN A 10 37.59 -27.79 -22.01
N ILE A 11 36.39 -27.50 -21.50
CA ILE A 11 36.12 -27.65 -20.06
C ILE A 11 34.75 -28.33 -19.92
N GLN A 12 34.80 -29.54 -19.38
CA GLN A 12 33.66 -30.36 -19.00
C GLN A 12 32.77 -29.67 -17.96
N GLY A 13 31.46 -29.73 -18.17
CA GLY A 13 30.45 -29.57 -17.14
C GLY A 13 29.33 -30.56 -17.42
N PRO A 14 28.83 -31.32 -16.44
CA PRO A 14 27.86 -32.37 -16.70
C PRO A 14 26.52 -31.74 -17.08
N GLU A 15 25.98 -32.09 -18.24
CA GLU A 15 24.57 -31.94 -18.54
C GLU A 15 23.79 -32.75 -17.49
N LYS A 16 23.31 -32.09 -16.42
CA LYS A 16 22.33 -32.72 -15.54
C LYS A 16 21.01 -32.77 -16.28
N LYS A 17 20.82 -33.84 -17.06
CA LYS A 17 19.51 -34.31 -17.50
C LYS A 17 18.70 -34.63 -16.25
N TYR A 18 17.82 -33.71 -15.86
CA TYR A 18 16.80 -34.02 -14.87
C TYR A 18 15.79 -34.99 -15.52
N GLN A 19 15.88 -36.25 -15.14
CA GLN A 19 14.88 -37.25 -15.47
C GLN A 19 13.68 -37.04 -14.54
N ILE A 20 12.55 -36.61 -15.11
CA ILE A 20 11.27 -36.61 -14.43
C ILE A 20 10.74 -38.04 -14.36
N HIS A 21 10.99 -38.72 -13.24
CA HIS A 21 10.29 -39.96 -12.91
C HIS A 21 8.85 -39.62 -12.51
N ALA A 22 7.90 -39.92 -13.40
CA ALA A 22 6.49 -39.88 -13.09
C ALA A 22 6.11 -41.13 -12.27
N SER A 23 6.17 -41.03 -10.95
CA SER A 23 5.56 -42.03 -10.06
C SER A 23 5.17 -41.41 -8.72
N GLU A 24 3.86 -41.46 -8.47
CA GLU A 24 3.16 -41.24 -7.20
C GLU A 24 3.01 -39.77 -6.74
N ARG A 25 1.82 -39.47 -6.23
CA ARG A 25 1.37 -38.12 -5.84
C ARG A 25 2.21 -37.57 -4.68
N GLU A 26 3.33 -36.93 -4.98
CA GLU A 26 4.01 -36.07 -4.02
C GLU A 26 3.21 -34.77 -3.88
N LYS A 27 2.60 -34.61 -2.71
CA LYS A 27 2.02 -33.35 -2.26
C LYS A 27 3.13 -32.30 -2.37
N ILE A 28 2.84 -31.17 -3.02
CA ILE A 28 3.68 -29.97 -2.90
C ILE A 28 3.92 -29.77 -1.41
N ASP A 29 5.18 -29.75 -1.00
CA ASP A 29 5.55 -29.49 0.37
C ASP A 29 5.24 -28.01 0.66
N THR A 30 4.00 -27.73 1.05
CA THR A 30 3.50 -26.39 1.43
C THR A 30 4.05 -25.95 2.79
N THR A 31 5.22 -26.44 3.21
CA THR A 31 5.75 -26.26 4.57
C THR A 31 6.43 -24.93 4.81
N PHE A 32 6.72 -24.14 3.77
CA PHE A 32 7.26 -22.79 3.93
C PHE A 32 6.28 -21.75 3.41
N VAL A 33 5.40 -21.32 4.30
CA VAL A 33 4.51 -20.18 4.13
C VAL A 33 4.96 -19.08 5.07
N GLU A 34 5.22 -17.90 4.53
CA GLU A 34 5.60 -16.72 5.31
C GLU A 34 4.61 -15.58 5.03
N GLU A 35 4.19 -14.89 6.10
CA GLU A 35 3.47 -13.63 5.97
C GLU A 35 4.44 -12.57 5.45
N ARG A 36 4.09 -11.94 4.34
CA ARG A 36 4.85 -10.82 3.76
C ARG A 36 3.92 -9.64 3.52
N TYR A 37 4.53 -8.48 3.35
CA TYR A 37 3.84 -7.22 3.11
C TYR A 37 4.24 -6.67 1.75
N TYR A 38 3.30 -6.05 1.05
CA TYR A 38 3.60 -5.26 -0.14
C TYR A 38 2.86 -3.92 -0.04
N PHE A 39 3.42 -2.90 -0.68
CA PHE A 39 2.80 -1.60 -0.77
C PHE A 39 1.78 -1.57 -1.90
N ASP A 40 0.53 -1.29 -1.55
CA ASP A 40 -0.55 -1.07 -2.49
C ASP A 40 -0.67 0.44 -2.76
N TYR A 41 -0.31 0.85 -3.97
CA TYR A 41 -0.31 2.26 -4.38
C TYR A 41 -1.71 2.86 -4.45
N GLU A 42 -2.76 2.05 -4.66
CA GLU A 42 -4.14 2.54 -4.75
C GLU A 42 -4.66 2.97 -3.37
N THR A 43 -4.28 2.24 -2.32
CA THR A 43 -4.72 2.51 -0.94
C THR A 43 -3.67 3.24 -0.11
N ALA A 44 -2.45 3.39 -0.63
CA ALA A 44 -1.27 3.88 0.10
C ALA A 44 -0.98 3.07 1.38
N ALA A 45 -1.28 1.77 1.37
CA ALA A 45 -1.19 0.91 2.53
C ALA A 45 -0.24 -0.27 2.30
N CYS A 46 0.36 -0.76 3.38
CA CYS A 46 1.12 -2.00 3.38
C CYS A 46 0.21 -3.16 3.71
N LEU A 47 -0.07 -4.01 2.73
CA LEU A 47 -1.03 -5.11 2.80
C LEU A 47 -0.30 -6.44 2.91
N ALA A 48 -0.82 -7.31 3.79
CA ALA A 48 -0.29 -8.64 4.03
C ALA A 48 -0.77 -9.64 2.97
N PHE A 49 0.09 -10.58 2.64
CA PHE A 49 -0.19 -11.70 1.75
C PHE A 49 0.63 -12.93 2.11
N GLU A 50 0.15 -14.09 1.67
CA GLU A 50 0.85 -15.37 1.81
C GLU A 50 1.97 -15.50 0.76
N TYR A 51 3.21 -15.70 1.21
CA TYR A 51 4.37 -15.90 0.33
C TYR A 51 4.99 -17.28 0.53
N TYR A 52 5.13 -18.02 -0.57
CA TYR A 52 5.65 -19.41 -0.57
C TYR A 52 7.17 -19.51 -0.71
N GLY A 53 7.90 -18.40 -0.57
CA GLY A 53 9.37 -18.41 -0.60
C GLY A 53 10.02 -18.30 -1.98
N CYS A 54 9.26 -18.42 -3.08
CA CYS A 54 9.79 -18.29 -4.44
C CYS A 54 8.95 -17.35 -5.33
N GLY A 55 9.62 -16.76 -6.34
CA GLY A 55 9.02 -15.75 -7.21
C GLY A 55 8.94 -14.37 -6.57
N GLY A 56 8.23 -13.44 -7.21
CA GLY A 56 8.00 -12.09 -6.68
C GLY A 56 8.90 -10.99 -7.27
N ASN A 57 8.79 -9.79 -6.71
CA ASN A 57 9.52 -8.59 -7.10
C ASN A 57 10.01 -7.83 -5.84
N ALA A 58 10.56 -6.63 -6.01
CA ALA A 58 11.08 -5.83 -4.90
C ALA A 58 9.99 -5.29 -3.93
N ASN A 59 8.71 -5.32 -4.31
CA ASN A 59 7.59 -4.94 -3.46
C ASN A 59 7.18 -6.13 -2.56
N ASN A 60 8.11 -6.58 -1.72
CA ASN A 60 7.93 -7.72 -0.81
C ASN A 60 8.79 -7.51 0.46
N TYR A 61 8.11 -7.29 1.58
CA TYR A 61 8.71 -6.90 2.85
C TYR A 61 8.34 -7.90 3.95
N ARG A 62 9.23 -8.08 4.94
CA ARG A 62 9.00 -8.99 6.07
C ARG A 62 8.08 -8.39 7.14
N THR A 63 8.09 -7.07 7.29
CA THR A 63 7.27 -6.38 8.27
C THR A 63 6.51 -5.23 7.60
N SER A 64 5.35 -4.86 8.13
CA SER A 64 4.62 -3.69 7.64
C SER A 64 5.44 -2.41 7.83
N ALA A 65 6.22 -2.28 8.91
CA ALA A 65 7.11 -1.16 9.18
C ALA A 65 8.20 -1.00 8.11
N ASP A 66 8.81 -2.11 7.66
CA ASP A 66 9.76 -2.08 6.53
C ASP A 66 9.07 -1.60 5.26
N CYS A 67 7.87 -2.10 4.96
CA CYS A 67 7.09 -1.63 3.82
C CYS A 67 6.79 -0.12 3.92
N PHE A 68 6.32 0.35 5.08
CA PHE A 68 5.97 1.75 5.30
C PHE A 68 7.20 2.66 5.16
N SER A 69 8.32 2.29 5.78
CA SER A 69 9.56 3.08 5.71
C SER A 69 10.17 3.14 4.31
N ASN A 70 9.96 2.13 3.47
CA ASN A 70 10.48 2.10 2.10
C ASN A 70 9.55 2.77 1.08
N CYS A 71 8.23 2.77 1.31
CA CYS A 71 7.25 3.17 0.30
C CYS A 71 6.45 4.43 0.63
N MET A 72 6.20 4.75 1.90
CA MET A 72 5.46 5.96 2.23
C MET A 72 6.35 7.20 2.15
N PHE A 73 5.79 8.26 1.55
CA PHE A 73 6.44 9.57 1.51
C PHE A 73 6.49 10.19 2.90
N ALA A 74 7.62 10.83 3.21
CA ALA A 74 7.89 11.42 4.52
C ALA A 74 6.90 12.54 4.92
N ASP A 75 6.25 13.19 3.95
CA ASP A 75 5.37 14.32 4.21
C ASP A 75 3.89 13.92 4.37
N GLN A 76 3.51 12.70 3.96
CA GLN A 76 2.14 12.17 3.95
C GLN A 76 1.11 13.19 3.43
N SER A 77 1.52 14.10 2.54
CA SER A 77 0.80 15.32 2.20
C SER A 77 -0.28 15.07 1.12
N GLY A 78 -1.01 13.97 1.28
CA GLY A 78 -2.03 13.51 0.35
C GLY A 78 -3.33 13.13 1.05
N CYS A 79 -4.40 13.05 0.27
CA CYS A 79 -5.67 12.53 0.74
C CYS A 79 -5.59 11.01 0.89
N ALA A 80 -6.52 10.44 1.65
CA ALA A 80 -6.58 9.00 1.88
C ALA A 80 -6.63 8.22 0.55
N GLY A 81 -5.87 7.12 0.46
CA GLY A 81 -5.81 6.30 -0.74
C GLY A 81 -5.14 6.98 -1.95
N MET A 82 -4.16 7.85 -1.73
CA MET A 82 -3.52 8.65 -2.79
C MET A 82 -4.50 9.47 -3.65
N TYR A 83 -5.71 9.74 -3.15
CA TYR A 83 -6.70 10.52 -3.89
C TYR A 83 -6.18 11.95 -4.11
N PRO A 84 -6.45 12.53 -5.29
CA PRO A 84 -6.00 13.88 -5.58
C PRO A 84 -6.70 14.89 -4.68
N ALA A 85 -5.92 15.79 -4.08
CA ALA A 85 -6.45 16.97 -3.40
C ALA A 85 -7.23 17.86 -4.38
N ALA A 86 -8.14 18.67 -3.84
CA ALA A 86 -8.81 19.72 -4.61
C ALA A 86 -7.76 20.61 -5.28
N ARG A 87 -8.00 21.01 -6.52
CA ARG A 87 -7.08 21.87 -7.29
C ARG A 87 -7.75 23.19 -7.63
N LEU A 88 -6.94 24.25 -7.65
CA LEU A 88 -7.29 25.54 -8.21
C LEU A 88 -7.37 25.45 -9.74
N SER A 89 -7.95 26.46 -10.38
CA SER A 89 -8.05 26.56 -11.84
C SER A 89 -6.70 26.54 -12.56
N ASN A 90 -5.62 26.92 -11.88
CA ASN A 90 -4.24 26.87 -12.38
C ASN A 90 -3.55 25.50 -12.17
N GLY A 91 -4.27 24.49 -11.69
CA GLY A 91 -3.76 23.13 -11.47
C GLY A 91 -2.99 22.92 -10.16
N ARG A 92 -2.79 23.96 -9.34
CA ARG A 92 -2.16 23.84 -8.01
C ARG A 92 -3.13 23.21 -7.00
N SER A 93 -2.63 22.35 -6.11
CA SER A 93 -3.41 21.83 -4.99
C SER A 93 -3.85 22.97 -4.07
N LEU A 94 -5.09 22.91 -3.61
CA LEU A 94 -5.67 23.85 -2.67
C LEU A 94 -5.24 23.50 -1.25
N THR A 95 -4.51 24.40 -0.61
CA THR A 95 -3.98 24.22 0.75
C THR A 95 -4.87 24.91 1.80
N CYS A 96 -4.87 24.38 3.02
CA CYS A 96 -5.70 24.85 4.12
C CYS A 96 -4.96 24.80 5.48
N PRO A 97 -5.29 25.68 6.44
CA PRO A 97 -6.12 26.86 6.27
C PRO A 97 -5.35 27.91 5.44
N ALA A 98 -6.03 28.89 4.85
CA ALA A 98 -5.44 29.89 3.95
C ALA A 98 -4.51 30.92 4.63
N MET A 99 -3.66 30.50 5.58
CA MET A 99 -2.89 31.38 6.47
C MET A 99 -1.40 31.04 6.48
N MET A 100 -0.72 31.12 5.33
CA MET A 100 0.76 31.19 5.29
C MET A 100 1.31 32.08 4.15
N LEU A 101 0.46 32.70 3.32
CA LEU A 101 0.93 33.75 2.40
C LEU A 101 0.65 35.13 3.03
N PRO A 102 1.66 36.00 3.18
CA PRO A 102 1.41 37.39 3.56
C PRO A 102 0.51 38.04 2.49
N PRO A 103 -0.41 38.94 2.88
CA PRO A 103 -1.18 39.71 1.92
C PRO A 103 -0.21 40.59 1.12
N GLY A 104 0.13 40.16 -0.10
CA GLY A 104 0.76 41.03 -1.08
C GLY A 104 -0.23 42.12 -1.51
N PRO A 105 0.23 43.28 -2.00
CA PRO A 105 -0.63 44.40 -2.36
C PRO A 105 -1.47 44.17 -3.65
N GLU A 106 -1.50 42.96 -4.17
CA GLU A 106 -2.27 42.57 -5.35
C GLU A 106 -2.93 41.21 -5.12
N ALA A 107 -4.18 41.21 -4.65
CA ALA A 107 -5.25 40.32 -5.10
C ALA A 107 -6.46 40.43 -4.16
N ALA A 108 -7.47 41.20 -4.56
CA ALA A 108 -8.82 40.73 -4.30
C ALA A 108 -8.92 39.32 -4.92
N PRO A 109 -9.43 38.28 -4.22
CA PRO A 109 -9.58 36.98 -4.85
C PRO A 109 -10.52 37.14 -6.05
N PRO A 110 -10.10 36.76 -7.28
CA PRO A 110 -11.03 36.65 -8.39
C PRO A 110 -12.08 35.62 -7.98
N ALA A 111 -13.36 35.91 -8.23
CA ALA A 111 -14.54 35.06 -7.95
C ALA A 111 -14.21 33.61 -7.54
N GLY A 112 -13.89 33.42 -6.27
CA GLY A 112 -13.50 32.12 -5.73
C GLY A 112 -14.74 31.27 -5.46
N PRO A 113 -14.62 29.93 -5.46
CA PRO A 113 -15.69 29.06 -5.01
C PRO A 113 -16.01 29.37 -3.53
N LYS A 114 -17.29 29.27 -3.14
CA LYS A 114 -17.70 29.39 -1.73
C LYS A 114 -16.96 28.33 -0.91
N LEU A 115 -16.15 28.77 0.06
CA LEU A 115 -15.39 27.91 0.96
C LEU A 115 -16.18 27.66 2.25
N ASN A 116 -15.92 26.53 2.90
CA ASN A 116 -16.37 26.22 4.26
C ASN A 116 -15.47 26.91 5.30
N GLU A 117 -15.78 26.74 6.59
CA GLU A 117 -15.03 27.34 7.70
C GLU A 117 -13.55 26.91 7.74
N GLU A 118 -13.22 25.76 7.17
CA GLU A 118 -11.85 25.25 7.05
C GLU A 118 -11.09 25.79 5.84
N GLY A 119 -11.73 26.62 5.01
CA GLY A 119 -11.14 27.17 3.78
C GLY A 119 -11.12 26.20 2.60
N CYS A 120 -11.92 25.13 2.65
CA CYS A 120 -12.08 24.14 1.58
C CYS A 120 -13.42 24.26 0.85
N PRO A 121 -13.54 23.80 -0.41
CA PRO A 121 -14.81 23.81 -1.14
C PRO A 121 -15.86 22.90 -0.47
N SER A 122 -17.14 23.07 -0.82
CA SER A 122 -18.20 22.17 -0.35
C SER A 122 -17.89 20.71 -0.72
N GLY A 123 -18.03 19.79 0.23
CA GLY A 123 -17.67 18.38 0.07
C GLY A 123 -16.19 18.06 0.30
N TYR A 124 -15.39 19.05 0.72
CA TYR A 124 -13.98 18.86 1.06
C TYR A 124 -13.69 19.25 2.51
N VAL A 125 -12.68 18.60 3.08
CA VAL A 125 -12.18 18.78 4.44
C VAL A 125 -10.69 19.04 4.43
N CYS A 126 -10.21 19.83 5.38
CA CYS A 126 -8.80 20.12 5.49
C CYS A 126 -8.04 18.98 6.17
N ARG A 127 -7.16 18.30 5.42
CA ARG A 127 -6.26 17.27 5.95
C ARG A 127 -4.87 17.84 6.10
N MET A 128 -4.43 17.98 7.35
CA MET A 128 -3.11 18.49 7.70
C MET A 128 -2.05 17.42 7.44
N GLY A 129 -1.12 17.71 6.53
CA GLY A 129 0.13 16.98 6.42
C GLY A 129 1.18 17.53 7.38
N ALA A 130 2.44 17.09 7.21
CA ALA A 130 3.55 17.52 8.06
C ALA A 130 3.86 19.04 7.99
N PHE A 131 3.52 19.71 6.87
CA PHE A 131 3.87 21.11 6.62
C PHE A 131 2.69 21.99 6.22
N PHE A 132 1.76 21.47 5.43
CA PHE A 132 0.59 22.20 4.98
C PHE A 132 -0.62 21.26 4.97
N GLY A 133 -1.80 21.82 5.18
CA GLY A 133 -3.04 21.09 4.95
C GLY A 133 -3.43 21.14 3.48
N THR A 134 -4.12 20.12 3.01
CA THR A 134 -4.73 20.08 1.68
C THR A 134 -6.23 19.77 1.80
N CYS A 135 -7.01 20.31 0.87
CA CYS A 135 -8.43 20.03 0.83
C CYS A 135 -8.70 18.67 0.17
N CYS A 136 -9.18 17.73 0.96
CA CYS A 136 -9.46 16.36 0.56
C CYS A 136 -10.96 16.08 0.51
N ASN A 137 -11.38 15.20 -0.39
CA ASN A 137 -12.79 14.87 -0.53
C ASN A 137 -13.30 14.19 0.76
N GLN A 138 -14.31 14.78 1.40
CA GLN A 138 -14.82 14.31 2.69
C GLN A 138 -15.33 12.86 2.61
N ALA A 139 -16.09 12.51 1.58
CA ALA A 139 -16.64 11.16 1.45
C ALA A 139 -15.54 10.09 1.31
N ASN A 140 -14.44 10.41 0.61
CA ASN A 140 -13.29 9.52 0.51
C ASN A 140 -12.53 9.40 1.83
N GLU A 141 -12.31 10.51 2.53
CA GLU A 141 -11.69 10.48 3.86
C GLU A 141 -12.52 9.64 4.85
N ASP A 142 -13.85 9.77 4.82
CA ASP A 142 -14.75 8.98 5.66
C ASP A 142 -14.73 7.50 5.30
N LEU A 143 -14.70 7.18 4.00
CA LEU A 143 -14.63 5.81 3.50
C LEU A 143 -13.35 5.11 3.99
N PHE A 144 -12.19 5.73 3.81
CA PHE A 144 -10.93 5.17 4.29
C PHE A 144 -10.85 5.17 5.81
N GLY A 145 -11.35 6.22 6.48
CA GLY A 145 -11.41 6.28 7.94
C GLY A 145 -12.24 5.14 8.55
N ALA A 146 -13.34 4.75 7.90
CA ALA A 146 -14.13 3.59 8.27
C ALA A 146 -13.40 2.27 7.95
N ALA A 147 -12.73 2.18 6.80
CA ALA A 147 -11.99 0.99 6.38
C ALA A 147 -10.84 0.63 7.34
N TYR A 148 -10.16 1.62 7.92
CA TYR A 148 -9.12 1.40 8.94
C TYR A 148 -9.67 1.00 10.32
N ARG A 149 -11.00 1.03 10.52
CA ARG A 149 -11.67 0.68 11.78
C ARG A 149 -12.73 -0.42 11.55
N PRO A 150 -12.34 -1.58 10.99
CA PRO A 150 -13.28 -2.64 10.68
C PRO A 150 -13.88 -3.25 11.96
N LYS A 151 -15.07 -3.84 11.82
CA LYS A 151 -15.77 -4.53 12.91
C LYS A 151 -16.15 -5.93 12.44
N CYS A 152 -15.79 -6.92 13.23
CA CYS A 152 -16.08 -8.31 12.89
C CYS A 152 -17.54 -8.66 13.15
N ASP A 153 -18.14 -9.42 12.22
CA ASP A 153 -19.54 -9.88 12.34
C ASP A 153 -19.79 -10.72 13.60
N ASN A 154 -18.76 -11.40 14.08
CA ASN A 154 -18.81 -12.24 15.28
C ASN A 154 -18.66 -11.43 16.60
N GLY A 155 -18.56 -10.10 16.52
CA GLY A 155 -18.38 -9.21 17.67
C GLY A 155 -16.99 -9.22 18.30
N ARG A 156 -16.01 -9.94 17.73
CA ARG A 156 -14.62 -9.93 18.20
C ARG A 156 -13.87 -8.71 17.65
N GLU A 157 -12.75 -8.36 18.29
CA GLU A 157 -11.82 -7.40 17.71
C GLU A 157 -11.10 -8.02 16.49
N PRO A 158 -10.85 -7.22 15.43
CA PRO A 158 -10.02 -7.64 14.30
C PRO A 158 -8.65 -8.10 14.78
N TYR A 159 -8.10 -9.13 14.12
CA TYR A 159 -6.76 -9.60 14.41
C TYR A 159 -5.74 -8.47 14.23
N SER A 160 -4.90 -8.30 15.25
CA SER A 160 -3.86 -7.28 15.28
C SER A 160 -2.51 -7.89 15.60
N VAL A 161 -1.47 -7.43 14.91
CA VAL A 161 -0.07 -7.75 15.19
C VAL A 161 0.54 -6.71 16.12
N GLN A 162 1.48 -7.11 16.97
CA GLN A 162 2.24 -6.18 17.81
C GLN A 162 3.43 -5.61 17.03
N MET A 163 3.54 -4.28 17.03
CA MET A 163 4.68 -3.54 16.49
C MET A 163 5.13 -2.49 17.50
N ASP A 164 6.32 -2.68 18.07
CA ASP A 164 7.00 -1.71 18.95
C ASP A 164 6.10 -1.09 20.03
N GLY A 165 5.30 -1.93 20.71
CA GLY A 165 4.41 -1.52 21.80
C GLY A 165 3.02 -1.05 21.36
N TRP A 166 2.74 -1.00 20.07
CA TRP A 166 1.44 -0.69 19.48
C TRP A 166 0.83 -1.92 18.82
N ARG A 167 -0.50 -1.94 18.70
CA ARG A 167 -1.23 -2.98 17.96
C ARG A 167 -1.70 -2.41 16.63
N GLN A 168 -1.33 -3.08 15.53
CA GLN A 168 -1.80 -2.74 14.19
C GLN A 168 -2.71 -3.85 13.68
N ILE A 169 -3.88 -3.48 13.15
CA ILE A 169 -4.79 -4.44 12.51
C ILE A 169 -4.10 -5.00 11.26
N LEU A 170 -4.18 -6.32 11.09
CA LEU A 170 -3.64 -6.99 9.91
C LEU A 170 -4.62 -6.82 8.74
N PHE A 171 -4.19 -6.07 7.73
CA PHE A 171 -4.96 -5.84 6.50
C PHE A 171 -4.33 -6.57 5.33
N GLY A 172 -5.18 -7.13 4.46
CA GLY A 172 -4.82 -7.60 3.13
C GLY A 172 -5.67 -6.89 2.07
N LYS A 173 -5.38 -7.11 0.78
CA LYS A 173 -6.20 -6.55 -0.29
C LYS A 173 -7.50 -7.31 -0.43
N THR A 174 -7.42 -8.63 -0.47
CA THR A 174 -8.58 -9.51 -0.50
C THR A 174 -8.35 -10.77 0.31
N CYS A 175 -9.41 -11.48 0.66
CA CYS A 175 -9.32 -12.79 1.30
C CYS A 175 -8.68 -13.87 0.43
N ARG A 176 -8.48 -13.60 -0.88
CA ARG A 176 -7.76 -14.50 -1.78
C ARG A 176 -6.26 -14.54 -1.52
N ASP A 177 -5.73 -13.51 -0.87
CA ASP A 177 -4.30 -13.38 -0.57
C ASP A 177 -3.87 -14.21 0.66
N LYS A 178 -4.83 -14.89 1.32
CA LYS A 178 -4.63 -15.87 2.41
C LYS A 178 -3.70 -15.40 3.54
N PHE A 179 -3.78 -14.12 3.89
CA PHE A 179 -2.95 -13.51 4.91
C PHE A 179 -3.42 -13.76 6.36
N CYS A 180 -4.61 -14.35 6.56
CA CYS A 180 -5.12 -14.57 7.91
C CYS A 180 -4.44 -15.76 8.61
N PRO A 181 -4.06 -15.62 9.89
CA PRO A 181 -3.44 -16.69 10.64
C PRO A 181 -4.43 -17.82 10.94
N SER A 182 -3.89 -19.00 11.26
CA SER A 182 -4.66 -20.20 11.57
C SER A 182 -5.73 -19.96 12.66
N GLY A 183 -6.96 -20.36 12.38
CA GLY A 183 -8.10 -20.21 13.30
C GLY A 183 -8.84 -18.87 13.19
N ARG A 184 -8.40 -17.97 12.29
CA ARG A 184 -9.11 -16.76 11.91
C ARG A 184 -9.76 -16.92 10.53
N LYS A 185 -10.96 -16.38 10.38
CA LYS A 185 -11.71 -16.24 9.13
C LYS A 185 -11.44 -14.87 8.55
N CYS A 186 -11.11 -14.82 7.27
CA CYS A 186 -11.01 -13.56 6.56
C CYS A 186 -12.40 -12.96 6.26
N GLN A 187 -12.50 -11.64 6.28
CA GLN A 187 -13.66 -10.86 5.84
C GLN A 187 -13.21 -9.81 4.81
N ASP A 188 -13.81 -9.84 3.62
CA ASP A 188 -13.61 -8.81 2.59
C ASP A 188 -14.46 -7.57 2.92
N ALA A 189 -13.87 -6.38 2.80
CA ALA A 189 -14.54 -5.10 2.93
C ALA A 189 -14.30 -4.23 1.69
N ASP A 190 -14.85 -3.02 1.67
CA ASP A 190 -14.82 -2.14 0.50
C ASP A 190 -13.40 -1.74 0.06
N ILE A 191 -12.49 -1.56 1.01
CA ILE A 191 -11.10 -1.10 0.74
C ILE A 191 -10.05 -2.15 1.14
N PHE A 192 -10.24 -2.80 2.28
CA PHE A 192 -9.30 -3.79 2.81
C PHE A 192 -10.03 -5.07 3.20
N ALA A 193 -9.33 -6.20 3.14
CA ALA A 193 -9.72 -7.41 3.84
C ALA A 193 -9.05 -7.44 5.21
N TYR A 194 -9.70 -8.06 6.20
CA TYR A 194 -9.18 -8.20 7.56
C TYR A 194 -9.58 -9.54 8.19
N CYS A 195 -8.95 -9.89 9.32
CA CYS A 195 -9.10 -11.22 9.92
C CYS A 195 -9.93 -11.24 11.21
N CYS A 196 -11.04 -11.96 11.11
CA CYS A 196 -11.99 -12.45 12.10
C CYS A 196 -11.53 -13.65 12.95
#